data_AF-A0A972WGI7-F1
#
_entry.id   AF-A0A972WGI7-F1
#
_cell.length_a   1.000
_cell.length_b   1.000
_cell.length_c   1.000
_cell.angle_alpha   90.00
_cell.angle_beta   90.00
_cell.angle_gamma   90.00
#
_symmetry.space_group_name_H-M   'P 1'
#
loop_
_entity.id
_entity.type
_entity.pdbx_description
1 polymer ?
#
loop_
_entity_poly.entity_id
_entity_poly.type
_entity_poly.pdbx_seq_one_letter_code
_entity_poly.pdbx_strand_id
1 'polypeptide(L)'
;MNLRLFRVFMALLVCPLLLATGCSTNRATGNQSFTAFMSEEEERQVGAQEHPKILQEFGSEYGGPQLRAYVSNIGKALAAVSEVPGLPYTFTVLNDSKVNAFALPGGYVYITRGLLALAENEAEMAGVLAHEIGHITARHTAQRHSTAAAANIGLTILGVIGSAVGVPTGVGQAVSLGAQAAVQGYSREQELEADMLGVRYMTRLGYSPDGMTTFFRKMNAHSLLEARIAGQDGVSHNIMSTHPRTEDRIAQAIKLAKTKNIRNPLIERAAYLTQIDGLVFGDDAAQGIRKGRRFIHPELGIEFMVPPGFTMFNSAKALEAVGPNKSKIIFDMANP
;
A
#
# COMPACT_ATOMS: atom_id res chain seq x y z
N MET A 1 -29.96 -0.62 46.30
CA MET A 1 -28.99 -0.19 45.27
C MET A 1 -29.47 -0.73 43.93
N ASN A 2 -29.82 0.15 42.98
CA ASN A 2 -30.47 -0.24 41.72
C ASN A 2 -29.51 -1.10 40.86
N LEU A 3 -29.90 -2.34 40.54
CA LEU A 3 -29.12 -3.26 39.70
C LEU A 3 -28.69 -2.65 38.36
N ARG A 4 -29.47 -1.71 37.82
CA ARG A 4 -29.13 -0.93 36.62
C ARG A 4 -27.95 0.02 36.83
N LEU A 5 -27.89 0.73 37.95
CA LEU A 5 -26.77 1.62 38.28
C LEU A 5 -25.49 0.83 38.56
N PHE A 6 -25.59 -0.34 39.20
CA PHE A 6 -24.45 -1.23 39.44
C PHE A 6 -23.84 -1.78 38.14
N ARG A 7 -24.68 -2.18 37.16
CA ARG A 7 -24.22 -2.63 35.83
C ARG A 7 -23.58 -1.52 35.01
N VAL A 8 -24.08 -0.29 35.09
CA VAL A 8 -23.48 0.89 34.44
C VAL A 8 -22.13 1.24 35.08
N PHE A 9 -22.04 1.19 36.42
CA PHE A 9 -20.78 1.43 37.14
C PHE A 9 -19.71 0.37 36.82
N MET A 10 -20.11 -0.90 36.72
CA MET A 10 -19.19 -1.99 36.37
C MET A 10 -18.71 -1.91 34.92
N ALA A 11 -19.57 -1.48 33.98
CA ALA A 11 -19.17 -1.22 32.59
C ALA A 11 -18.20 -0.02 32.46
N LEU A 12 -18.38 1.02 33.29
CA LEU A 12 -17.47 2.18 33.36
C LEU A 12 -16.10 1.87 33.98
N LEU A 13 -16.01 0.88 34.88
CA LEU A 13 -14.75 0.47 35.52
C LEU A 13 -13.94 -0.57 34.73
N VAL A 14 -14.59 -1.42 33.94
CA VAL A 14 -13.92 -2.47 33.14
C VAL A 14 -13.32 -1.91 31.83
N CYS A 15 -13.91 -0.86 31.26
CA CYS A 15 -13.48 -0.23 30.01
C CYS A 15 -12.05 0.39 30.06
N PRO A 16 -11.64 1.15 31.09
CA PRO A 16 -10.28 1.71 31.14
C PRO A 16 -9.19 0.67 31.40
N LEU A 17 -9.51 -0.46 32.06
CA LEU A 17 -8.53 -1.52 32.36
C LEU A 17 -8.14 -2.35 31.12
N LEU A 18 -9.07 -2.56 30.18
CA LEU A 18 -8.80 -3.23 28.91
C LEU A 18 -8.01 -2.33 27.93
N LEU A 19 -8.32 -1.03 27.89
CA LEU A 19 -7.62 -0.06 27.04
C LEU A 19 -6.15 0.14 27.44
N ALA A 20 -5.81 -0.05 28.73
CA ALA A 20 -4.44 0.10 29.22
C ALA A 20 -3.47 -1.01 28.74
N THR A 21 -3.98 -2.17 28.31
CA THR A 21 -3.15 -3.29 27.81
C THR A 21 -2.91 -3.27 26.29
N GLY A 22 -3.56 -2.34 25.59
CA GLY A 22 -3.53 -2.25 24.13
C GLY A 22 -2.41 -1.40 23.53
N CYS A 23 -1.74 -0.61 24.35
CA CYS A 23 -0.59 0.20 23.96
C CYS A 23 0.68 -0.58 24.27
N SER A 24 1.54 -0.73 23.25
CA SER A 24 2.88 -1.30 23.42
C SER A 24 3.90 -0.41 22.73
N THR A 25 5.14 -0.44 23.22
CA THR A 25 6.24 0.26 22.55
C THR A 25 6.60 -0.48 21.26
N ASN A 26 6.45 0.21 20.13
CA ASN A 26 6.88 -0.33 18.85
C ASN A 26 8.40 -0.43 18.79
N ARG A 27 8.91 -1.61 18.42
CA ARG A 27 10.35 -1.90 18.40
C ARG A 27 11.12 -1.11 17.34
N ALA A 28 10.49 -0.80 16.21
CA ALA A 28 11.11 -0.07 15.10
C ALA A 28 11.19 1.44 15.36
N THR A 29 10.11 2.02 15.89
CA THR A 29 9.97 3.47 16.07
C THR A 29 10.33 3.95 17.48
N GLY A 30 10.19 3.09 18.49
CA GLY A 30 10.30 3.45 19.91
C GLY A 30 9.09 4.20 20.47
N ASN A 31 8.08 4.47 19.65
CA ASN A 31 6.86 5.16 20.03
C ASN A 31 5.83 4.19 20.63
N GLN A 32 4.83 4.72 21.34
CA GLN A 32 3.68 3.94 21.78
C GLN A 32 2.75 3.69 20.59
N SER A 33 2.38 2.43 20.37
CA SER A 33 1.46 2.03 19.31
C SER A 33 0.26 1.28 19.89
N PHE A 34 -0.94 1.70 19.50
CA PHE A 34 -2.17 1.02 19.87
C PHE A 34 -2.46 -0.11 18.88
N THR A 35 -2.23 -1.36 19.30
CA THR A 35 -2.41 -2.55 18.43
C THR A 35 -3.28 -3.63 19.11
N ALA A 36 -4.11 -3.22 20.06
CA ALA A 36 -4.89 -4.09 20.95
C ALA A 36 -5.78 -5.12 20.25
N PHE A 37 -6.22 -4.82 19.03
CA PHE A 37 -7.19 -5.63 18.29
C PHE A 37 -6.57 -6.33 17.08
N MET A 38 -5.24 -6.42 17.01
CA MET A 38 -4.55 -7.20 15.99
C MET A 38 -3.19 -7.66 16.51
N SER A 39 -3.10 -8.94 16.86
CA SER A 39 -1.85 -9.62 17.22
C SER A 39 -0.96 -9.84 16.00
N GLU A 40 0.34 -10.04 16.23
CA GLU A 40 1.27 -10.41 15.15
C GLU A 40 0.85 -11.71 14.45
N GLU A 41 0.24 -12.65 15.19
CA GLU A 41 -0.29 -13.89 14.61
C GLU A 41 -1.44 -13.62 13.65
N GLU A 42 -2.40 -12.80 14.05
CA GLU A 42 -3.50 -12.39 13.18
C GLU A 42 -3.00 -11.62 11.97
N GLU A 43 -1.95 -10.79 12.11
CA GLU A 43 -1.29 -10.15 10.97
C GLU A 43 -0.76 -11.17 9.96
N ARG A 44 -0.09 -12.24 10.42
CA ARG A 44 0.40 -13.31 9.55
C ARG A 44 -0.74 -14.03 8.85
N GLN A 45 -1.82 -14.32 9.56
CA GLN A 45 -2.99 -15.00 9.01
C GLN A 45 -3.70 -14.15 7.97
N VAL A 46 -3.92 -12.86 8.24
CA VAL A 46 -4.53 -11.93 7.28
C VAL A 46 -3.68 -11.83 6.02
N GLY A 47 -2.36 -11.64 6.14
CA GLY A 47 -1.45 -11.62 4.99
C GLY A 47 -1.55 -12.88 4.15
N ALA A 48 -1.50 -14.06 4.78
CA ALA A 48 -1.58 -15.34 4.10
C ALA A 48 -2.94 -15.58 3.40
N GLN A 49 -4.04 -15.13 4.00
CA GLN A 49 -5.39 -15.26 3.43
C GLN A 49 -5.64 -14.30 2.25
N GLU A 50 -5.06 -13.10 2.29
CA GLU A 50 -5.27 -12.07 1.26
C GLU A 50 -4.29 -12.20 0.09
N HIS A 51 -3.09 -12.77 0.30
CA HIS A 51 -2.10 -12.97 -0.75
C HIS A 51 -2.64 -13.63 -2.05
N PRO A 52 -3.34 -14.78 -2.01
CA PRO A 52 -3.88 -15.38 -3.22
C PRO A 52 -4.94 -14.49 -3.90
N LYS A 53 -5.70 -13.69 -3.14
CA LYS A 53 -6.69 -12.75 -3.68
C LYS A 53 -6.01 -11.59 -4.40
N ILE A 54 -4.90 -11.09 -3.86
CA ILE A 54 -4.07 -10.08 -4.53
C ILE A 54 -3.49 -10.64 -5.83
N LEU A 55 -2.95 -11.87 -5.84
CA LEU A 55 -2.47 -12.48 -7.07
C LEU A 55 -3.59 -12.62 -8.11
N GLN A 56 -4.81 -12.98 -7.69
CA GLN A 56 -5.95 -13.07 -8.58
C GLN A 56 -6.39 -11.68 -9.10
N GLU A 57 -6.37 -10.65 -8.26
CA GLU A 57 -6.74 -9.28 -8.62
C GLU A 57 -5.80 -8.70 -9.68
N PHE A 58 -4.49 -8.94 -9.54
CA PHE A 58 -3.45 -8.31 -10.36
C PHE A 58 -2.93 -9.19 -11.50
N GLY A 59 -3.64 -10.26 -11.86
CA GLY A 59 -3.29 -11.08 -13.02
C GLY A 59 -2.01 -11.92 -12.83
N SER A 60 -1.80 -12.40 -11.60
CA SER A 60 -0.67 -13.23 -11.14
C SER A 60 0.68 -12.51 -10.96
N GLU A 61 1.68 -13.28 -10.49
CA GLU A 61 3.05 -12.79 -10.35
C GLU A 61 3.73 -12.62 -11.71
N TYR A 62 4.32 -11.45 -11.93
CA TYR A 62 4.97 -11.05 -13.17
C TYR A 62 6.45 -11.43 -13.23
N GLY A 63 6.97 -11.60 -14.45
CA GLY A 63 8.39 -11.73 -14.74
C GLY A 63 8.93 -13.15 -14.59
N GLY A 64 10.16 -13.37 -15.08
CA GLY A 64 10.85 -14.66 -14.96
C GLY A 64 11.54 -14.85 -13.59
N PRO A 65 12.10 -16.04 -13.33
CA PRO A 65 12.79 -16.35 -12.07
C PRO A 65 13.91 -15.37 -11.73
N GLN A 66 14.61 -14.81 -12.73
CA GLN A 66 15.69 -13.84 -12.52
C GLN A 66 15.17 -12.54 -11.89
N LEU A 67 14.16 -11.91 -12.49
CA LEU A 67 13.59 -10.66 -11.99
C LEU A 67 12.95 -10.85 -10.60
N ARG A 68 12.21 -11.94 -10.40
CA ARG A 68 11.59 -12.27 -9.11
C ARG A 68 12.64 -12.45 -8.03
N ALA A 69 13.71 -13.20 -8.32
CA ALA A 69 14.82 -13.40 -7.39
C ALA A 69 15.53 -12.09 -7.07
N TYR A 70 15.77 -11.24 -8.07
CA TYR A 70 16.42 -9.95 -7.89
C TYR A 70 15.64 -9.03 -6.91
N VAL A 71 14.35 -8.82 -7.16
CA VAL A 71 13.47 -8.05 -6.27
C VAL A 71 13.40 -8.68 -4.88
N SER A 72 13.24 -10.02 -4.80
CA SER A 72 13.17 -10.74 -3.54
C SER A 72 14.45 -10.62 -2.72
N ASN A 73 15.63 -10.70 -3.35
CA ASN A 73 16.92 -10.62 -2.68
C ASN A 73 17.16 -9.23 -2.08
N ILE A 74 16.86 -8.16 -2.83
CA ILE A 74 16.99 -6.79 -2.34
C ILE A 74 16.01 -6.54 -1.18
N GLY A 75 14.74 -6.93 -1.36
CA GLY A 75 13.74 -6.81 -0.31
C GLY A 75 14.12 -7.56 0.98
N LYS A 76 14.58 -8.81 0.85
CA LYS A 76 15.05 -9.61 1.99
C LYS A 76 16.29 -9.04 2.65
N ALA A 77 17.23 -8.48 1.89
CA ALA A 77 18.38 -7.79 2.45
C ALA A 77 17.96 -6.58 3.29
N LEU A 78 17.03 -5.76 2.78
CA LEU A 78 16.47 -4.60 3.51
C LEU A 78 15.73 -5.05 4.79
N ALA A 79 14.92 -6.10 4.69
CA ALA A 79 14.19 -6.65 5.82
C ALA A 79 15.12 -7.23 6.91
N ALA A 80 16.23 -7.89 6.50
CA ALA A 80 17.20 -8.49 7.41
C ALA A 80 17.94 -7.46 8.29
N VAL A 81 18.03 -6.20 7.83
CA VAL A 81 18.60 -5.10 8.62
C VAL A 81 17.54 -4.25 9.34
N SER A 82 16.28 -4.67 9.32
CA SER A 82 15.19 -4.01 10.07
C SER A 82 15.16 -4.44 11.54
N GLU A 83 14.24 -3.87 12.32
CA GLU A 83 14.02 -4.28 13.72
C GLU A 83 13.20 -5.57 13.86
N VAL A 84 12.68 -6.15 12.76
CA VAL A 84 11.93 -7.42 12.76
C VAL A 84 12.45 -8.43 11.71
N PRO A 85 13.75 -8.77 11.72
CA PRO A 85 14.37 -9.58 10.67
C PRO A 85 13.86 -11.04 10.62
N GLY A 86 13.20 -11.53 11.68
CA GLY A 86 12.65 -12.88 11.76
C GLY A 86 11.26 -13.06 11.12
N LEU A 87 10.63 -11.99 10.63
CA LEU A 87 9.34 -12.08 9.94
C LEU A 87 9.53 -12.74 8.56
N PRO A 88 8.65 -13.68 8.12
CA PRO A 88 8.80 -14.35 6.84
C PRO A 88 8.36 -13.46 5.67
N TYR A 89 9.24 -12.55 5.23
CA TYR A 89 8.93 -11.63 4.14
C TYR A 89 8.78 -12.32 2.79
N THR A 90 7.72 -11.96 2.07
CA THR A 90 7.42 -12.38 0.69
C THR A 90 7.34 -11.14 -0.19
N PHE A 91 8.16 -11.09 -1.23
CA PHE A 91 8.19 -9.99 -2.20
C PHE A 91 7.64 -10.50 -3.53
N THR A 92 6.64 -9.82 -4.07
CA THR A 92 5.92 -10.24 -5.28
C THR A 92 5.92 -9.12 -6.30
N VAL A 93 6.32 -9.42 -7.54
CA VAL A 93 6.16 -8.48 -8.66
C VAL A 93 4.78 -8.72 -9.28
N LEU A 94 3.94 -7.69 -9.37
CA LEU A 94 2.57 -7.77 -9.89
C LEU A 94 2.51 -7.36 -11.37
N ASN A 95 1.68 -8.06 -12.15
CA ASN A 95 1.45 -7.73 -13.56
C ASN A 95 0.44 -6.57 -13.72
N ASP A 96 0.87 -5.39 -13.30
CA ASP A 96 0.12 -4.14 -13.49
C ASP A 96 1.05 -3.07 -14.05
N SER A 97 0.56 -2.36 -15.07
CA SER A 97 1.27 -1.23 -15.68
C SER A 97 1.21 0.03 -14.83
N LYS A 98 0.28 0.12 -13.87
CA LYS A 98 0.18 1.25 -12.94
C LYS A 98 1.38 1.28 -12.01
N VAL A 99 1.92 2.46 -11.73
CA VAL A 99 3.02 2.65 -10.79
C VAL A 99 2.50 2.51 -9.36
N ASN A 100 2.79 1.38 -8.71
CA ASN A 100 2.33 1.13 -7.36
C ASN A 100 3.26 0.16 -6.58
N ALA A 101 3.23 0.27 -5.27
CA ALA A 101 3.73 -0.70 -4.31
C ALA A 101 2.90 -0.60 -3.04
N PHE A 102 2.78 -1.72 -2.32
CA PHE A 102 2.07 -1.76 -1.05
C PHE A 102 2.49 -2.99 -0.24
N ALA A 103 2.18 -2.98 1.05
CA ALA A 103 2.37 -4.10 1.94
C ALA A 103 1.05 -4.59 2.54
N LEU A 104 0.96 -5.90 2.75
CA LEU A 104 0.00 -6.49 3.67
C LEU A 104 0.68 -6.85 4.99
N PRO A 105 -0.08 -6.94 6.09
CA PRO A 105 0.43 -7.49 7.35
C PRO A 105 1.06 -8.87 7.15
N GLY A 106 1.97 -9.25 8.07
CA GLY A 106 2.59 -10.57 8.03
C GLY A 106 3.78 -10.73 7.07
N GLY A 107 4.22 -9.65 6.42
CA GLY A 107 5.48 -9.65 5.65
C GLY A 107 5.32 -9.69 4.13
N TYR A 108 4.11 -9.50 3.59
CA TYR A 108 3.90 -9.52 2.13
C TYR A 108 4.08 -8.11 1.56
N VAL A 109 4.99 -7.96 0.60
CA VAL A 109 5.28 -6.70 -0.09
C VAL A 109 5.10 -6.91 -1.59
N TYR A 110 4.39 -5.97 -2.22
CA TYR A 110 4.05 -6.02 -3.63
C TYR A 110 4.63 -4.80 -4.34
N ILE A 111 5.13 -5.03 -5.54
CA ILE A 111 5.67 -4.00 -6.43
C ILE A 111 5.15 -4.26 -7.84
N THR A 112 4.65 -3.24 -8.52
CA THR A 112 4.11 -3.45 -9.87
C THR A 112 5.21 -3.36 -10.92
N ARG A 113 4.99 -4.01 -12.06
CA ARG A 113 5.80 -3.82 -13.27
C ARG A 113 5.88 -2.35 -13.68
N GLY A 114 4.78 -1.60 -13.58
CA GLY A 114 4.77 -0.16 -13.85
C GLY A 114 5.77 0.60 -12.99
N LEU A 115 5.89 0.24 -11.71
CA LEU A 115 6.86 0.86 -10.81
C LEU A 115 8.31 0.54 -11.22
N LEU A 116 8.59 -0.72 -11.55
CA LEU A 116 9.90 -1.13 -12.06
C LEU A 116 10.26 -0.40 -13.37
N ALA A 117 9.29 -0.16 -14.24
CA ALA A 117 9.50 0.60 -15.46
C ALA A 117 9.79 2.10 -15.22
N LEU A 118 9.25 2.67 -14.14
CA LEU A 118 9.46 4.10 -13.81
C LEU A 118 10.77 4.33 -13.05
N ALA A 119 11.17 3.40 -12.18
CA ALA A 119 12.43 3.48 -11.46
C ALA A 119 13.61 3.38 -12.44
N GLU A 120 14.64 4.19 -12.23
CA GLU A 120 15.80 4.23 -13.14
C GLU A 120 16.98 3.41 -12.62
N ASN A 121 17.00 3.12 -11.33
CA ASN A 121 18.12 2.43 -10.67
C ASN A 121 17.64 1.64 -9.45
N GLU A 122 18.52 0.79 -8.93
CA GLU A 122 18.23 -0.10 -7.80
C GLU A 122 17.93 0.67 -6.53
N ALA A 123 18.63 1.78 -6.26
CA ALA A 123 18.40 2.58 -5.05
C ALA A 123 16.99 3.20 -5.00
N GLU A 124 16.43 3.59 -6.15
CA GLU A 124 15.04 4.05 -6.25
C GLU A 124 14.05 2.93 -5.90
N MET A 125 14.21 1.74 -6.48
CA MET A 125 13.39 0.57 -6.15
C MET A 125 13.55 0.16 -4.68
N ALA A 126 14.79 0.09 -4.19
CA ALA A 126 15.13 -0.25 -2.81
C ALA A 126 14.50 0.75 -1.83
N GLY A 127 14.44 2.04 -2.17
CA GLY A 127 13.79 3.05 -1.36
C GLY A 127 12.28 2.85 -1.22
N VAL A 128 11.61 2.42 -2.29
CA VAL A 128 10.19 2.02 -2.21
C VAL A 128 10.01 0.79 -1.31
N LEU A 129 10.78 -0.28 -1.55
CA LEU A 129 10.70 -1.50 -0.75
C LEU A 129 11.01 -1.22 0.74
N ALA A 130 12.00 -0.39 1.03
CA ALA A 130 12.38 -0.01 2.39
C ALA A 130 11.26 0.74 3.11
N HIS A 131 10.52 1.59 2.41
CA HIS A 131 9.35 2.28 2.96
C HIS A 131 8.21 1.30 3.27
N GLU A 132 7.90 0.37 2.37
CA GLU A 132 6.87 -0.67 2.62
C GLU A 132 7.25 -1.58 3.79
N ILE A 133 8.53 -1.96 3.89
CA ILE A 133 9.07 -2.66 5.06
C ILE A 133 8.92 -1.79 6.32
N GLY A 134 9.11 -0.48 6.22
CA GLY A 134 8.82 0.51 7.26
C GLY A 134 7.40 0.39 7.80
N HIS A 135 6.37 0.34 6.94
CA HIS A 135 4.99 0.15 7.37
C HIS A 135 4.75 -1.17 8.12
N ILE A 136 5.35 -2.26 7.65
CA ILE A 136 5.26 -3.57 8.29
C ILE A 136 5.94 -3.54 9.66
N THR A 137 7.17 -3.05 9.74
CA THR A 137 7.96 -2.99 10.98
C THR A 137 7.32 -2.07 12.04
N ALA A 138 6.72 -0.96 11.61
CA ALA A 138 5.95 -0.07 12.47
C ALA A 138 4.53 -0.58 12.78
N ARG A 139 4.12 -1.71 12.19
CA ARG A 139 2.78 -2.33 12.35
C ARG A 139 1.65 -1.33 12.06
N HIS A 140 1.82 -0.45 11.07
CA HIS A 140 0.86 0.63 10.78
C HIS A 140 -0.54 0.11 10.44
N THR A 141 -0.65 -1.05 9.79
CA THR A 141 -1.93 -1.68 9.50
C THR A 141 -2.63 -2.16 10.77
N ALA A 142 -1.92 -2.80 11.70
CA ALA A 142 -2.48 -3.19 13.00
C ALA A 142 -2.92 -1.98 13.83
N GLN A 143 -2.17 -0.87 13.77
CA GLN A 143 -2.54 0.37 14.44
C GLN A 143 -3.86 0.96 13.89
N ARG A 144 -4.00 0.97 12.56
CA ARG A 144 -5.21 1.46 11.89
C ARG A 144 -6.41 0.57 12.17
N HIS A 145 -6.22 -0.76 12.08
CA HIS A 145 -7.28 -1.71 12.41
C HIS A 145 -7.75 -1.51 13.86
N SER A 146 -6.82 -1.42 14.80
CA SER A 146 -7.16 -1.24 16.21
C SER A 146 -7.87 0.08 16.47
N THR A 147 -7.43 1.17 15.83
CA THR A 147 -8.08 2.47 15.93
C THR A 147 -9.51 2.44 15.37
N ALA A 148 -9.72 1.80 14.21
CA ALA A 148 -11.05 1.64 13.61
C ALA A 148 -11.97 0.76 14.48
N ALA A 149 -11.45 -0.35 15.00
CA ALA A 149 -12.19 -1.23 15.91
C ALA A 149 -12.59 -0.49 17.20
N ALA A 150 -11.67 0.26 17.80
CA ALA A 150 -11.96 1.09 18.98
C ALA A 150 -13.04 2.15 18.70
N ALA A 151 -12.97 2.82 17.54
CA ALA A 151 -13.97 3.81 17.14
C ALA A 151 -15.35 3.15 16.97
N ASN A 152 -15.43 1.98 16.33
CA ASN A 152 -16.67 1.23 16.17
C ASN A 152 -17.25 0.77 17.51
N ILE A 153 -16.41 0.31 18.44
CA ILE A 153 -16.82 -0.04 19.81
C ILE A 153 -17.35 1.21 20.53
N GLY A 154 -16.63 2.34 20.44
CA GLY A 154 -17.04 3.61 21.03
C GLY A 154 -18.40 4.10 20.50
N LEU A 155 -18.62 4.04 19.19
CA LEU A 155 -19.90 4.36 18.56
C LEU A 155 -21.01 3.40 19.01
N THR A 156 -20.69 2.11 19.18
CA THR A 156 -21.64 1.12 19.69
C THR A 156 -22.03 1.42 21.13
N ILE A 157 -21.06 1.73 22.01
CA ILE A 157 -21.31 2.12 23.40
C ILE A 157 -22.12 3.42 23.46
N LEU A 158 -21.76 4.43 22.66
CA LEU A 158 -22.51 5.68 22.56
C LEU A 158 -23.93 5.46 22.01
N GLY A 159 -24.13 4.51 21.09
CA GLY A 159 -25.45 4.13 20.60
C GLY A 159 -26.29 3.39 21.64
N VAL A 160 -25.68 2.53 22.45
CA VAL A 160 -26.33 1.84 23.58
C VAL A 160 -26.70 2.85 24.69
N ILE A 161 -25.82 3.80 25.00
CA ILE A 161 -26.11 4.88 25.95
C ILE A 161 -27.17 5.81 25.36
N GLY A 162 -27.01 6.25 24.12
CA GLY A 162 -27.92 7.15 23.40
C GLY A 162 -29.33 6.59 23.25
N SER A 163 -29.48 5.30 22.92
CA SER A 163 -30.78 4.63 22.88
C SER A 163 -31.42 4.51 24.27
N ALA A 164 -30.61 4.36 25.33
CA ALA A 164 -31.11 4.44 26.70
C ALA A 164 -31.54 5.87 27.12
N VAL A 165 -31.15 6.92 26.38
CA VAL A 165 -31.59 8.32 26.57
C VAL A 165 -32.52 8.84 25.46
N GLY A 166 -32.99 7.99 24.53
CA GLY A 166 -33.96 8.34 23.48
C GLY A 166 -33.39 8.95 22.20
N VAL A 167 -32.08 8.83 21.94
CA VAL A 167 -31.43 9.30 20.70
C VAL A 167 -31.33 8.13 19.69
N PRO A 168 -31.84 8.26 18.45
CA PRO A 168 -31.72 7.21 17.43
C PRO A 168 -30.27 7.04 16.98
N THR A 169 -29.78 5.80 16.84
CA THR A 169 -28.46 5.52 16.25
C THR A 169 -28.53 4.41 15.21
N GLY A 170 -27.95 4.68 14.04
CA GLY A 170 -27.77 3.70 12.95
C GLY A 170 -26.40 3.03 13.08
N VAL A 171 -26.38 1.70 13.13
CA VAL A 171 -25.15 0.91 13.22
C VAL A 171 -24.74 0.48 11.80
N GLY A 172 -23.60 0.98 11.33
CA GLY A 172 -23.07 0.78 9.97
C GLY A 172 -22.34 -0.55 9.77
N GLN A 173 -22.33 -1.01 8.51
CA GLN A 173 -21.81 -2.29 8.01
C GLN A 173 -20.33 -2.56 8.37
N ALA A 174 -20.02 -3.83 8.66
CA ALA A 174 -18.64 -4.33 8.78
C ALA A 174 -17.99 -4.42 7.38
N VAL A 175 -16.99 -3.58 7.12
CA VAL A 175 -16.13 -3.68 5.93
C VAL A 175 -15.03 -4.71 6.20
N SER A 176 -14.70 -5.56 5.22
CA SER A 176 -13.62 -6.54 5.38
C SER A 176 -12.27 -5.86 5.63
N LEU A 177 -11.51 -6.41 6.56
CA LEU A 177 -10.19 -5.93 7.00
C LEU A 177 -9.19 -5.69 5.85
N GLY A 178 -9.15 -6.59 4.87
CA GLY A 178 -8.28 -6.47 3.69
C GLY A 178 -8.65 -5.27 2.81
N ALA A 179 -9.95 -5.00 2.63
CA ALA A 179 -10.42 -3.82 1.89
C ALA A 179 -10.17 -2.51 2.65
N GLN A 180 -10.28 -2.49 3.98
CA GLN A 180 -9.93 -1.31 4.78
C GLN A 180 -8.44 -0.97 4.75
N ALA A 181 -7.56 -1.98 4.79
CA ALA A 181 -6.12 -1.79 4.70
C ALA A 181 -5.71 -1.20 3.34
N ALA A 182 -6.35 -1.66 2.25
CA ALA A 182 -6.05 -1.22 0.89
C ALA A 182 -6.63 0.16 0.52
N VAL A 183 -7.73 0.61 1.14
CA VAL A 183 -8.50 1.78 0.67
C VAL A 183 -8.28 3.06 1.48
N GLN A 184 -7.95 3.00 2.77
CA GLN A 184 -7.62 4.24 3.51
C GLN A 184 -6.12 4.53 3.44
N GLY A 185 -5.76 5.80 3.28
CA GLY A 185 -4.37 6.25 3.33
C GLY A 185 -3.79 6.19 4.74
N TYR A 186 -2.46 6.17 4.84
CA TYR A 186 -1.76 6.29 6.13
C TYR A 186 -1.77 7.75 6.62
N SER A 187 -1.67 7.94 7.94
CA SER A 187 -1.53 9.29 8.50
C SER A 187 -0.18 9.90 8.12
N ARG A 188 -0.07 11.24 8.21
CA ARG A 188 1.19 11.94 7.91
C ARG A 188 2.33 11.48 8.82
N GLU A 189 2.01 11.15 10.06
CA GLU A 189 2.94 10.64 11.06
C GLU A 189 3.41 9.24 10.70
N GLN A 190 2.49 8.33 10.35
CA GLN A 190 2.83 6.97 9.91
C GLN A 190 3.71 6.98 8.66
N GLU A 191 3.39 7.84 7.71
CA GLU A 191 4.18 8.04 6.52
C GLU A 191 5.60 8.55 6.80
N LEU A 192 5.75 9.52 7.71
CA LEU A 192 7.06 10.03 8.13
C LEU A 192 7.85 8.94 8.88
N GLU A 193 7.21 8.14 9.72
CA GLU A 193 7.82 6.99 10.38
C GLU A 193 8.33 5.96 9.36
N ALA A 194 7.51 5.62 8.36
CA ALA A 194 7.90 4.71 7.29
C ALA A 194 9.05 5.27 6.44
N ASP A 195 9.06 6.57 6.13
CA ASP A 195 10.17 7.22 5.44
C ASP A 195 11.46 7.18 6.27
N MET A 196 11.39 7.47 7.57
CA MET A 196 12.56 7.43 8.48
C MET A 196 13.14 6.01 8.61
N LEU A 197 12.27 5.00 8.72
CA LEU A 197 12.68 3.60 8.74
C LEU A 197 13.26 3.17 7.39
N GLY A 198 12.64 3.58 6.28
CA GLY A 198 13.14 3.33 4.93
C GLY A 198 14.55 3.87 4.74
N VAL A 199 14.78 5.15 5.06
CA VAL A 199 16.12 5.77 5.03
C VAL A 199 17.11 4.99 5.91
N ARG A 200 16.70 4.58 7.12
CA ARG A 200 17.54 3.80 8.03
C ARG A 200 17.96 2.47 7.41
N TYR A 201 17.04 1.72 6.79
CA TYR A 201 17.33 0.42 6.20
C TYR A 201 18.20 0.53 4.94
N MET A 202 17.92 1.52 4.09
CA MET A 202 18.77 1.85 2.94
C MET A 202 20.20 2.17 3.37
N THR A 203 20.36 3.05 4.36
CA THR A 203 21.69 3.44 4.84
C THR A 203 22.44 2.29 5.49
N ARG A 204 21.75 1.37 6.19
CA ARG A 204 22.37 0.16 6.78
C ARG A 204 22.99 -0.76 5.71
N LEU A 205 22.44 -0.77 4.49
CA LEU A 205 22.98 -1.53 3.36
C LEU A 205 23.90 -0.73 2.43
N GLY A 206 24.08 0.56 2.69
CA GLY A 206 24.92 1.43 1.86
C GLY A 206 24.21 2.05 0.64
N TYR A 207 22.91 1.87 0.47
CA TYR A 207 22.15 2.52 -0.60
C TYR A 207 22.04 4.02 -0.40
N SER A 208 22.00 4.77 -1.51
CA SER A 208 21.74 6.21 -1.49
C SER A 208 20.32 6.52 -1.00
N PRO A 209 20.12 7.23 0.13
CA PRO A 209 18.79 7.63 0.58
C PRO A 209 18.08 8.56 -0.41
N ASP A 210 18.84 9.26 -1.27
CA ASP A 210 18.29 10.11 -2.32
C ASP A 210 17.48 9.31 -3.35
N GLY A 211 17.63 7.98 -3.41
CA GLY A 211 16.77 7.09 -4.19
C GLY A 211 15.27 7.29 -3.87
N MET A 212 14.92 7.50 -2.60
CA MET A 212 13.53 7.78 -2.21
C MET A 212 13.04 9.11 -2.79
N THR A 213 13.84 10.17 -2.68
CA THR A 213 13.52 11.52 -3.17
C THR A 213 13.38 11.55 -4.69
N THR A 214 14.36 10.97 -5.39
CA THR A 214 14.42 10.95 -6.86
C THR A 214 13.28 10.12 -7.44
N PHE A 215 12.98 8.96 -6.87
CA PHE A 215 11.84 8.16 -7.28
C PHE A 215 10.51 8.89 -7.05
N PHE A 216 10.32 9.52 -5.88
CA PHE A 216 9.13 10.30 -5.59
C PHE A 216 8.92 11.42 -6.62
N ARG A 217 9.97 12.14 -7.01
CA ARG A 217 9.88 13.20 -8.03
C ARG A 217 9.44 12.65 -9.38
N LYS A 218 9.97 11.50 -9.80
CA LYS A 218 9.55 10.80 -11.04
C LYS A 218 8.10 10.38 -10.99
N MET A 219 7.66 9.86 -9.85
CA MET A 219 6.29 9.44 -9.61
C MET A 219 5.30 10.62 -9.66
N ASN A 220 5.66 11.75 -9.06
CA ASN A 220 4.87 12.98 -9.16
C ASN A 220 4.79 13.47 -10.61
N ALA A 221 5.92 13.51 -11.33
CA ALA A 221 5.95 13.90 -12.74
C ALA A 221 5.11 12.97 -13.62
N HIS A 222 5.22 11.65 -13.42
CA HIS A 222 4.41 10.64 -14.11
C HIS A 222 2.92 10.83 -13.80
N SER A 223 2.55 11.07 -12.55
CA SER A 223 1.17 11.34 -12.16
C SER A 223 0.56 12.55 -12.87
N LEU A 224 1.32 13.65 -12.95
CA LEU A 224 0.90 14.87 -13.64
C LEU A 224 0.75 14.63 -15.15
N LEU A 225 1.62 13.80 -15.73
CA LEU A 225 1.52 13.41 -17.14
C LEU A 225 0.26 12.57 -17.39
N GLU A 226 0.00 11.55 -16.58
CA GLU A 226 -1.20 10.70 -16.69
C GLU A 226 -2.49 11.53 -16.59
N ALA A 227 -2.56 12.47 -15.65
CA ALA A 227 -3.73 13.35 -15.51
C ALA A 227 -3.95 14.24 -16.75
N ARG A 228 -2.86 14.81 -17.31
CA ARG A 228 -2.93 15.58 -18.56
C ARG A 228 -3.41 14.73 -19.73
N ILE A 229 -2.92 13.49 -19.85
CA ILE A 229 -3.36 12.55 -20.89
C ILE A 229 -4.85 12.20 -20.72
N ALA A 230 -5.31 12.03 -19.49
CA ALA A 230 -6.69 11.73 -19.16
C ALA A 230 -7.64 12.94 -19.27
N GLY A 231 -7.13 14.14 -19.56
CA GLY A 231 -7.92 15.38 -19.57
C GLY A 231 -8.50 15.74 -18.19
N GLN A 232 -7.83 15.31 -17.11
CA GLN A 232 -8.23 15.57 -15.74
C GLN A 232 -7.29 16.58 -15.08
N ASP A 233 -7.85 17.48 -14.26
CA ASP A 233 -7.08 18.30 -13.34
C ASP A 233 -6.83 17.51 -12.05
N GLY A 234 -5.63 16.96 -11.85
CA GLY A 234 -5.31 16.28 -10.59
C GLY A 234 -4.21 15.22 -10.63
N VAL A 235 -4.14 14.40 -9.58
CA VAL A 235 -3.21 13.27 -9.41
C VAL A 235 -3.96 11.98 -9.78
N SER A 236 -3.44 11.20 -10.72
CA SER A 236 -4.02 9.92 -11.16
C SER A 236 -3.90 8.84 -10.08
N HIS A 237 -4.71 7.77 -10.17
CA HIS A 237 -4.73 6.61 -9.26
C HIS A 237 -3.37 5.86 -9.26
N ASN A 238 -2.42 6.36 -8.48
CA ASN A 238 -1.12 5.75 -8.18
C ASN A 238 -0.93 5.62 -6.66
N ILE A 239 0.24 5.16 -6.24
CA ILE A 239 0.66 5.07 -4.82
C ILE A 239 0.44 6.36 -4.01
N MET A 240 0.32 7.55 -4.62
CA MET A 240 -0.02 8.80 -3.90
C MET A 240 -1.45 8.82 -3.36
N SER A 241 -2.33 7.95 -3.84
CA SER A 241 -3.70 7.83 -3.33
C SER A 241 -3.72 7.20 -1.93
N THR A 242 -2.80 6.27 -1.67
CA THR A 242 -2.65 5.59 -0.37
C THR A 242 -1.51 6.17 0.48
N HIS A 243 -0.49 6.76 -0.16
CA HIS A 243 0.68 7.37 0.47
C HIS A 243 0.91 8.81 -0.06
N PRO A 244 0.15 9.83 0.36
CA PRO A 244 0.37 11.21 -0.07
C PRO A 244 1.74 11.73 0.40
N ARG A 245 2.74 11.74 -0.50
CA ARG A 245 4.11 12.15 -0.18
C ARG A 245 4.44 13.57 -0.66
N THR A 246 5.40 14.22 -0.01
CA THR A 246 5.98 15.51 -0.44
C THR A 246 7.51 15.44 -0.38
N GLU A 247 8.21 16.22 -1.23
CA GLU A 247 9.68 16.27 -1.18
C GLU A 247 10.17 16.71 0.22
N ASP A 248 9.47 17.66 0.85
CA ASP A 248 9.78 18.14 2.20
C ASP A 248 9.74 17.03 3.26
N ARG A 249 8.79 16.09 3.14
CA ARG A 249 8.65 14.98 4.08
C ARG A 249 9.81 13.99 3.98
N ILE A 250 10.27 13.71 2.76
CA ILE A 250 11.43 12.83 2.54
C ILE A 250 12.70 13.53 3.02
N ALA A 251 12.88 14.81 2.72
CA ALA A 251 14.01 15.60 3.23
C ALA A 251 14.02 15.65 4.77
N GLN A 252 12.84 15.81 5.37
CA GLN A 252 12.67 15.73 6.82
C GLN A 252 13.04 14.34 7.35
N ALA A 253 12.59 13.26 6.71
CA ALA A 253 12.92 11.89 7.09
C ALA A 253 14.43 11.62 7.02
N ILE A 254 15.11 12.07 5.96
CA ILE A 254 16.58 11.94 5.82
C ILE A 254 17.29 12.63 6.99
N LYS A 255 16.86 13.85 7.34
CA LYS A 255 17.41 14.60 8.48
C LYS A 255 17.14 13.92 9.83
N LEU A 256 15.92 13.42 10.02
CA LEU A 256 15.48 12.82 11.28
C LEU A 256 15.99 11.40 11.50
N ALA A 257 16.27 10.65 10.43
CA ALA A 257 16.80 9.30 10.51
C ALA A 257 18.20 9.24 11.15
N LYS A 258 18.90 10.39 11.25
CA LYS A 258 20.23 10.54 11.89
C LYS A 258 21.23 9.47 11.43
N THR A 259 21.13 9.08 10.16
CA THR A 259 21.97 8.02 9.61
C THR A 259 23.37 8.56 9.31
N LYS A 260 24.35 7.66 9.23
CA LYS A 260 25.72 8.04 8.89
C LYS A 260 25.77 8.47 7.43
N ASN A 261 26.56 9.49 7.12
CA ASN A 261 26.90 9.81 5.73
C ASN A 261 27.60 8.62 5.08
N ILE A 262 27.03 8.13 3.99
CA ILE A 262 27.58 7.02 3.21
C ILE A 262 28.56 7.61 2.20
N ARG A 263 29.81 7.15 2.23
CA ARG A 263 30.78 7.47 1.19
C ARG A 263 30.53 6.54 0.01
N ASN A 264 30.35 7.11 -1.19
CA ASN A 264 30.05 6.38 -2.43
C ASN A 264 28.82 5.46 -2.29
N PRO A 265 27.62 6.04 -2.09
CA PRO A 265 26.42 5.24 -1.87
C PRO A 265 26.07 4.40 -3.10
N LEU A 266 25.50 3.22 -2.85
CA LEU A 266 25.00 2.32 -3.88
C LEU A 266 23.81 2.97 -4.60
N ILE A 267 23.91 3.04 -5.94
CA ILE A 267 22.85 3.48 -6.85
C ILE A 267 22.47 2.32 -7.78
N GLU A 268 23.48 1.61 -8.31
CA GLU A 268 23.34 0.38 -9.11
C GLU A 268 22.45 0.51 -10.37
N ARG A 269 22.59 1.60 -11.13
CA ARG A 269 21.80 1.86 -12.35
C ARG A 269 21.98 0.79 -13.43
N ALA A 270 23.23 0.43 -13.77
CA ALA A 270 23.50 -0.51 -14.86
C ALA A 270 23.03 -1.94 -14.52
N ALA A 271 23.26 -2.39 -13.29
CA ALA A 271 22.77 -3.67 -12.79
C ALA A 271 21.24 -3.70 -12.85
N TYR A 272 20.57 -2.66 -12.35
CA TYR A 272 19.12 -2.54 -12.39
C TYR A 272 18.54 -2.64 -13.81
N LEU A 273 19.06 -1.86 -14.76
CA LEU A 273 18.59 -1.89 -16.14
C LEU A 273 18.78 -3.25 -16.82
N THR A 274 19.83 -3.98 -16.45
CA THR A 274 20.06 -5.35 -16.94
C THR A 274 18.97 -6.31 -16.42
N GLN A 275 18.55 -6.15 -15.15
CA GLN A 275 17.56 -7.03 -14.54
C GLN A 275 16.14 -6.80 -15.05
N ILE A 276 15.84 -5.58 -15.52
CA ILE A 276 14.54 -5.23 -16.12
C ILE A 276 14.58 -5.24 -17.65
N ASP A 277 15.64 -5.75 -18.28
CA ASP A 277 15.68 -5.87 -19.73
C ASP A 277 14.57 -6.81 -20.23
N GLY A 278 13.85 -6.40 -21.27
CA GLY A 278 12.66 -7.11 -21.76
C GLY A 278 11.40 -6.94 -20.91
N LEU A 279 11.38 -6.05 -19.91
CA LEU A 279 10.17 -5.69 -19.18
C LEU A 279 9.13 -5.11 -20.14
N VAL A 280 7.91 -5.67 -20.16
CA VAL A 280 6.78 -5.09 -20.90
C VAL A 280 6.52 -3.68 -20.34
N PHE A 281 6.24 -2.72 -21.21
CA PHE A 281 5.84 -1.36 -20.82
C PHE A 281 4.41 -1.08 -21.29
N GLY A 282 3.58 -0.49 -20.42
CA GLY A 282 2.15 -0.30 -20.69
C GLY A 282 1.36 -1.60 -20.51
N ASP A 283 0.28 -1.78 -21.27
CA ASP A 283 -0.62 -2.91 -21.10
C ASP A 283 0.02 -4.26 -21.47
N ASP A 284 -0.41 -5.33 -20.81
CA ASP A 284 -0.05 -6.71 -21.14
C ASP A 284 -1.01 -7.26 -22.20
N ALA A 285 -0.48 -7.92 -23.24
CA ALA A 285 -1.29 -8.52 -24.30
C ALA A 285 -2.31 -9.55 -23.79
N ALA A 286 -1.98 -10.29 -22.73
CA ALA A 286 -2.88 -11.27 -22.11
C ALA A 286 -4.06 -10.61 -21.37
N GLN A 287 -3.93 -9.33 -21.02
CA GLN A 287 -5.00 -8.52 -20.40
C GLN A 287 -5.65 -7.55 -21.41
N GLY A 288 -5.24 -7.61 -22.68
CA GLY A 288 -5.61 -6.66 -23.71
C GLY A 288 -4.79 -5.37 -23.71
N ILE A 289 -4.77 -4.68 -24.85
CA ILE A 289 -3.89 -3.54 -25.15
C ILE A 289 -4.74 -2.33 -25.53
N ARG A 290 -4.49 -1.20 -24.86
CA ARG A 290 -5.03 0.11 -25.25
C ARG A 290 -4.10 0.77 -26.26
N LYS A 291 -4.67 1.23 -27.37
CA LYS A 291 -3.99 2.04 -28.39
C LYS A 291 -4.86 3.23 -28.76
N GLY A 292 -4.60 4.38 -28.13
CA GLY A 292 -5.48 5.54 -28.24
C GLY A 292 -6.87 5.23 -27.69
N ARG A 293 -7.91 5.31 -28.52
CA ARG A 293 -9.29 4.93 -28.16
C ARG A 293 -9.65 3.48 -28.46
N ARG A 294 -8.71 2.69 -28.96
CA ARG A 294 -8.93 1.29 -29.34
C ARG A 294 -8.48 0.36 -28.22
N PHE A 295 -9.28 -0.64 -27.92
CA PHE A 295 -8.90 -1.78 -27.09
C PHE A 295 -8.81 -3.03 -27.96
N ILE A 296 -7.75 -3.80 -27.79
CA ILE A 296 -7.45 -5.02 -28.56
C ILE A 296 -7.12 -6.13 -27.57
N HIS A 297 -7.83 -7.26 -27.62
CA HIS A 297 -7.50 -8.45 -26.83
C HIS A 297 -7.12 -9.60 -27.76
N PRO A 298 -5.82 -9.81 -28.05
CA PRO A 298 -5.36 -10.79 -29.04
C PRO A 298 -5.84 -12.21 -28.74
N GLU A 299 -5.80 -12.63 -27.47
CA GLU A 299 -6.20 -14.01 -27.08
C GLU A 299 -7.70 -14.28 -27.25
N LEU A 300 -8.56 -13.29 -26.97
CA LEU A 300 -10.00 -13.42 -27.14
C LEU A 300 -10.47 -13.09 -28.56
N GLY A 301 -9.61 -12.50 -29.40
CA GLY A 301 -9.96 -12.05 -30.75
C GLY A 301 -10.93 -10.87 -30.78
N ILE A 302 -10.95 -10.04 -29.72
CA ILE A 302 -11.89 -8.92 -29.58
C ILE A 302 -11.17 -7.60 -29.82
N GLU A 303 -11.80 -6.71 -30.58
CA GLU A 303 -11.38 -5.32 -30.74
C GLU A 303 -12.61 -4.40 -30.69
N PHE A 304 -12.51 -3.28 -29.97
CA PHE A 304 -13.50 -2.22 -30.05
C PHE A 304 -12.88 -0.84 -29.83
N MET A 305 -13.65 0.20 -30.13
CA MET A 305 -13.24 1.59 -29.98
C MET A 305 -14.18 2.32 -29.01
N VAL A 306 -13.61 2.97 -27.99
CA VAL A 306 -14.39 3.81 -27.07
C VAL A 306 -14.71 5.17 -27.71
N PRO A 307 -15.86 5.79 -27.39
CA PRO A 307 -16.21 7.10 -27.92
C PRO A 307 -15.17 8.19 -27.57
N PRO A 308 -15.10 9.30 -28.35
CA PRO A 308 -14.27 10.44 -27.98
C PRO A 308 -14.60 10.97 -26.57
N GLY A 309 -13.58 11.42 -25.84
CA GLY A 309 -13.73 11.94 -24.47
C GLY A 309 -13.80 10.87 -23.37
N PHE A 310 -13.69 9.58 -23.71
CA PHE A 310 -13.54 8.51 -22.73
C PHE A 310 -12.06 8.22 -22.44
N THR A 311 -11.75 8.02 -21.16
CA THR A 311 -10.46 7.53 -20.68
C THR A 311 -10.60 6.07 -20.27
N MET A 312 -9.76 5.20 -20.85
CA MET A 312 -9.77 3.76 -20.57
C MET A 312 -8.78 3.38 -19.48
N PHE A 313 -9.21 2.49 -18.59
CA PHE A 313 -8.44 1.86 -17.53
C PHE A 313 -8.49 0.35 -17.75
N ASN A 314 -7.34 -0.24 -18.07
CA ASN A 314 -7.23 -1.68 -18.24
C ASN A 314 -6.75 -2.36 -16.94
N SER A 315 -7.24 -3.57 -16.70
CA SER A 315 -6.87 -4.42 -15.57
C SER A 315 -6.98 -5.89 -15.95
N ALA A 316 -6.51 -6.78 -15.08
CA ALA A 316 -6.63 -8.23 -15.29
C ALA A 316 -8.09 -8.73 -15.32
N LYS A 317 -9.05 -7.96 -14.78
CA LYS A 317 -10.45 -8.39 -14.64
C LYS A 317 -11.39 -7.73 -15.63
N ALA A 318 -11.12 -6.47 -15.96
CA ALA A 318 -12.00 -5.65 -16.78
C ALA A 318 -11.26 -4.49 -17.44
N LEU A 319 -11.81 -4.04 -18.55
CA LEU A 319 -11.59 -2.71 -19.09
C LEU A 319 -12.74 -1.80 -18.64
N GLU A 320 -12.40 -0.75 -17.91
CA GLU A 320 -13.34 0.34 -17.63
C GLU A 320 -13.02 1.54 -18.52
N ALA A 321 -14.04 2.24 -19.02
CA ALA A 321 -13.87 3.53 -19.66
C ALA A 321 -14.81 4.55 -19.04
N VAL A 322 -14.26 5.69 -18.60
CA VAL A 322 -15.02 6.78 -17.99
C VAL A 322 -15.06 7.95 -18.96
N GLY A 323 -16.26 8.45 -19.23
CA GLY A 323 -16.50 9.55 -20.16
C GLY A 323 -17.22 10.74 -19.53
N PRO A 324 -17.67 11.71 -20.37
CA PRO A 324 -18.40 12.89 -19.92
C PRO A 324 -19.65 12.54 -19.09
N ASN A 325 -20.04 13.45 -18.19
CA ASN A 325 -21.20 13.27 -17.29
C ASN A 325 -21.13 12.02 -16.40
N LYS A 326 -19.91 11.54 -16.07
CA LYS A 326 -19.67 10.32 -15.29
C LYS A 326 -20.24 9.05 -15.96
N SER A 327 -20.39 9.05 -17.28
CA SER A 327 -20.74 7.86 -18.04
C SER A 327 -19.62 6.81 -17.91
N LYS A 328 -20.02 5.53 -17.84
CA LYS A 328 -19.10 4.40 -17.70
C LYS A 328 -19.41 3.33 -18.74
N ILE A 329 -18.36 2.78 -19.35
CA ILE A 329 -18.38 1.54 -20.12
C ILE A 329 -17.55 0.54 -19.32
N ILE A 330 -18.08 -0.65 -19.09
CA ILE A 330 -17.36 -1.73 -18.42
C ILE A 330 -17.41 -2.94 -19.36
N PHE A 331 -16.24 -3.44 -19.71
CA PHE A 331 -16.07 -4.71 -20.40
C PHE A 331 -15.33 -5.64 -19.43
N ASP A 332 -16.07 -6.53 -18.78
CA ASP A 332 -15.56 -7.47 -17.81
C ASP A 332 -15.75 -8.91 -18.28
N MET A 333 -15.02 -9.83 -17.65
CA MET A 333 -15.35 -11.23 -17.75
C MET A 333 -16.48 -11.49 -16.76
N ALA A 334 -17.73 -11.52 -17.25
CA ALA A 334 -18.89 -11.90 -16.44
C ALA A 334 -18.56 -13.17 -15.64
N ASN A 335 -18.76 -13.12 -14.30
CA ASN A 335 -18.43 -14.19 -13.36
C ASN A 335 -18.65 -15.61 -13.94
N PRO A 336 -17.62 -16.47 -14.00
CA PRO A 336 -17.83 -17.90 -13.85
C PRO A 336 -18.24 -18.27 -12.41
#